data_AF-G5IYD6-F1
#
_entry.id   AF-G5IYD6-F1
#
_cell.length_a   1.000
_cell.length_b   1.000
_cell.length_c   1.000
_cell.angle_alpha   90.00
_cell.angle_beta   90.00
_cell.angle_gamma   90.00
#
_symmetry.space_group_name_H-M   'P 1'
#
loop_
_entity.id
_entity.type
_entity.pdbx_description
1 polymer ?
#
loop_
_entity_poly.entity_id
_entity_poly.type
_entity_poly.pdbx_seq_one_letter_code
_entity_poly.pdbx_strand_id
1 'polypeptide(L)' 'MSNIIAVLVLGIYLVGTWKFISGYNCTNFNRQLPTKLMLSLLWPVLLIVNGAYRQNFTKALKGRR' A
#
# COMPACT_ATOMS: atom_id res chain seq x y z
N MET A 1 18.39 -16.25 14.67
CA MET A 1 16.96 -15.97 14.94
C MET A 1 16.46 -14.65 14.34
N SER A 2 17.33 -13.80 13.78
CA SER A 2 17.02 -12.48 13.22
C SER A 2 16.45 -12.48 11.78
N ASN A 3 16.71 -13.53 11.00
CA ASN A 3 16.36 -13.54 9.56
C ASN A 3 14.86 -13.75 9.30
N ILE A 4 14.15 -14.48 10.15
CA ILE A 4 12.74 -14.82 9.92
C ILE A 4 11.85 -13.58 10.04
N ILE A 5 12.10 -12.74 11.05
CA ILE A 5 11.36 -11.48 11.25
C ILE A 5 11.61 -10.53 10.08
N ALA A 6 12.88 -10.39 9.66
CA ALA A 6 13.23 -9.55 8.52
C ALA A 6 12.53 -10.02 7.22
N VAL A 7 12.51 -11.33 6.97
CA VAL A 7 11.81 -11.91 5.81
C VAL A 7 10.30 -11.71 5.89
N LEU A 8 9.69 -11.85 7.07
CA LEU A 8 8.26 -11.58 7.28
C LEU A 8 7.91 -10.12 7.01
N VAL A 9 8.70 -9.19 7.56
CA VAL A 9 8.50 -7.75 7.35
C VAL A 9 8.65 -7.39 5.87
N LEU A 10 9.69 -7.90 5.21
CA LEU A 10 9.88 -7.72 3.76
C LEU A 10 8.73 -8.33 2.95
N GLY A 11 8.27 -9.53 3.32
CA GLY A 11 7.15 -10.19 2.66
C GLY A 11 5.87 -9.37 2.76
N ILE A 12 5.53 -8.88 3.95
CA ILE A 12 4.36 -8.00 4.17
C ILE A 12 4.52 -6.70 3.39
N TYR A 13 5.72 -6.11 3.39
CA TYR A 13 6.03 -4.90 2.62
C TYR A 13 5.77 -5.08 1.13
N LEU A 14 6.37 -6.10 0.52
CA LEU A 14 6.25 -6.36 -0.91
C LEU A 14 4.81 -6.73 -1.30
N VAL A 15 4.13 -7.57 -0.51
CA VAL A 15 2.73 -7.95 -0.77
C VAL A 15 1.80 -6.74 -0.66
N GLY A 16 1.96 -5.90 0.36
CA GLY A 16 1.18 -4.68 0.55
C GLY A 16 1.35 -3.71 -0.61
N THR A 17 2.59 -3.44 -1.00
CA THR A 17 2.91 -2.58 -2.15
C THR A 17 2.34 -3.13 -3.44
N TRP A 18 2.49 -4.43 -3.72
CA TRP A 18 1.98 -5.04 -4.95
C TRP A 18 0.44 -4.97 -5.04
N LYS A 19 -0.25 -5.35 -3.96
CA LYS A 19 -1.72 -5.27 -3.89
C LYS A 19 -2.22 -3.83 -4.07
N PHE A 20 -1.57 -2.86 -3.44
CA PHE A 20 -1.93 -1.46 -3.56
C PHE A 20 -1.73 -0.93 -4.98
N ILE A 21 -0.61 -1.27 -5.63
CA ILE A 21 -0.31 -0.89 -7.03
C ILE A 21 -1.34 -1.48 -8.01
N SER A 22 -1.74 -2.74 -7.79
CA SER A 22 -2.74 -3.44 -8.60
C SER A 22 -4.13 -2.82 -8.44
N GLY A 23 -4.49 -2.44 -7.23
CA GLY A 23 -5.78 -1.82 -6.90
C GLY A 23 -5.82 -0.29 -7.02
N TYR A 24 -4.69 0.35 -7.35
CA TYR A 24 -4.54 1.80 -7.29
C TYR A 24 -5.58 2.57 -8.10
N ASN A 25 -6.04 1.98 -9.21
CA ASN A 25 -7.07 2.55 -10.08
C ASN A 25 -8.45 2.67 -9.41
N CYS A 26 -8.67 1.99 -8.28
CA CYS A 26 -9.88 2.08 -7.46
C CYS A 26 -9.78 3.14 -6.34
N THR A 27 -8.61 3.78 -6.19
CA THR A 27 -8.40 4.85 -5.22
C THR A 27 -8.82 6.20 -5.80
N ASN A 28 -9.07 7.18 -4.92
CA ASN A 28 -9.34 8.56 -5.30
C ASN A 28 -8.06 9.39 -5.48
N PHE A 29 -6.88 8.76 -5.56
CA PHE A 29 -5.61 9.46 -5.71
C PHE A 29 -5.35 9.85 -7.17
N ASN A 30 -4.45 10.82 -7.36
CA ASN A 30 -3.99 11.22 -8.68
C ASN A 30 -3.25 10.06 -9.36
N ARG A 31 -3.60 9.76 -10.61
CA ARG A 31 -3.04 8.65 -11.41
C ARG A 31 -1.61 8.90 -11.92
N GLN A 32 -0.98 9.99 -11.50
CA GLN A 32 0.43 10.26 -11.78
C GLN A 32 1.34 9.15 -11.24
N LEU A 33 2.28 8.70 -12.07
CA LEU A 33 3.28 7.68 -11.72
C LEU A 33 4.07 8.02 -10.45
N PRO A 34 4.59 9.26 -10.27
CA PRO A 34 5.29 9.63 -9.03
C PRO A 34 4.42 9.47 -7.79
N THR A 35 3.18 9.96 -7.84
CA THR A 35 2.21 9.87 -6.74
C THR A 35 1.86 8.43 -6.40
N LYS A 36 1.66 7.59 -7.43
CA LYS A 36 1.44 6.15 -7.25
C LYS A 36 2.61 5.50 -6.54
N LEU A 37 3.85 5.73 -6.98
CA LEU A 37 5.04 5.14 -6.38
C LEU A 37 5.26 5.63 -4.95
N MET A 38 5.17 6.94 -4.69
CA MET A 38 5.33 7.52 -3.36
C MET A 38 4.33 6.90 -2.37
N LEU A 39 3.05 6.87 -2.74
CA LEU A 39 1.99 6.31 -1.90
C LEU A 39 2.14 4.80 -1.71
N SER A 40 2.68 4.07 -2.70
CA SER A 40 2.88 2.62 -2.62
C SER A 40 4.10 2.22 -1.79
N LEU A 41 5.13 3.07 -1.74
CA LEU A 41 6.35 2.83 -0.94
C LEU A 41 6.18 3.27 0.51
N LEU A 42 5.49 4.39 0.73
CA LEU A 42 5.22 4.95 2.06
C LEU A 42 4.02 4.31 2.76
N TRP A 43 3.46 3.24 2.20
CA TRP A 43 2.24 2.60 2.68
C TRP A 43 2.24 2.22 4.18
N PRO A 44 3.34 1.72 4.81
CA PRO A 44 3.29 1.31 6.21
C PRO A 44 3.09 2.51 7.14
N VAL A 45 3.80 3.60 6.83
CA VAL A 45 3.72 4.85 7.58
C VAL A 45 2.36 5.51 7.35
N LEU A 46 1.94 5.64 6.08
CA LEU A 46 0.67 6.26 5.70
C LEU A 46 -0.54 5.51 6.23
N LEU A 47 -0.46 4.18 6.34
CA LEU A 47 -1.46 3.42 7.07
C LEU A 47 -1.53 3.89 8.51
N ILE A 48 -0.43 4.10 9.23
CA ILE A 48 -0.50 4.51 10.63
C ILE A 48 -1.02 5.95 10.77
N VAL A 49 -0.46 6.89 10.00
CA VAL A 49 -0.64 8.34 10.22
C VAL A 49 -1.84 8.96 9.51
N ASN A 50 -2.39 8.32 8.46
CA ASN A 50 -3.39 8.97 7.60
C ASN A 50 -4.66 8.11 7.42
N GLY A 51 -5.76 8.55 8.04
CA GLY A 51 -7.05 7.89 7.94
C GLY A 51 -7.62 7.83 6.52
N ALA A 52 -7.49 8.90 5.73
CA ALA A 52 -7.93 8.92 4.34
C ALA A 52 -7.12 7.96 3.47
N TYR A 53 -5.82 7.82 3.75
CA TYR A 53 -4.98 6.80 3.11
C TYR A 53 -5.47 5.40 3.44
N ARG A 54 -5.75 5.07 4.71
CA ARG A 54 -6.28 3.75 5.11
C ARG A 54 -7.54 3.36 4.33
N GLN A 55 -8.46 4.31 4.16
CA GLN A 55 -9.69 4.07 3.40
C GLN A 55 -9.39 3.76 1.93
N ASN A 56 -8.51 4.53 1.29
CA ASN A 56 -8.11 4.30 -0.10
C ASN A 56 -7.28 3.02 -0.26
N PHE A 57 -6.42 2.69 0.69
CA PHE A 57 -5.66 1.45 0.72
C PHE A 57 -6.59 0.24 0.79
N THR A 58 -7.64 0.32 1.63
CA THR A 58 -8.68 -0.72 1.72
C THR A 58 -9.46 -0.83 0.41
N LYS A 59 -9.78 0.29 -0.27
CA LYS A 59 -10.40 0.27 -1.60
C LYS A 59 -9.51 -0.41 -2.65
N ALA A 60 -8.20 -0.12 -2.63
CA ALA A 60 -7.24 -0.77 -3.52
C ALA A 60 -7.17 -2.29 -3.26
N LEU A 61 -7.18 -2.71 -2.00
CA LEU A 61 -7.12 -4.13 -1.62
C LEU A 61 -8.37 -4.93 -1.98
N LYS A 62 -9.55 -4.37 -1.68
CA LYS A 62 -10.83 -5.08 -1.83
C LYS A 62 -11.36 -5.04 -3.26
N GLY A 63 -10.85 -4.14 -4.10
CA GLY A 63 -11.41 -3.87 -5.41
C GLY A 63 -12.78 -3.18 -5.32
N ARG A 64 -13.23 -2.62 -6.44
CA ARG A 64 -14.58 -2.07 -6.56
C ARG A 64 -15.58 -3.23 -6.37
N ARG A 65 -16.47 -3.12 -5.38
CA ARG A 65 -17.77 -3.80 -5.42
C ARG A 65 -18.68 -3.01 -6.36
#